data_AF-A0A352KP13-F1
#
_entry.id   AF-A0A352KP13-F1
#
_cell.length_a   1.000
_cell.length_b   1.000
_cell.length_c   1.000
_cell.angle_alpha   90.00
_cell.angle_beta   90.00
_cell.angle_gamma   90.00
#
_symmetry.space_group_name_H-M   'P 1'
#
loop_
_entity.id
_entity.type
_entity.pdbx_description
1 polymer ?
#
loop_
_entity_poly.entity_id
_entity_poly.type
_entity_poly.pdbx_seq_one_letter_code
_entity_poly.pdbx_strand_id
1 'polypeptide(L)'
;MVSIHRSALPLDLEPIEEWMSDRIGRFPEEAQTLLNKTHLLVKQGLASASQQELPTLINDIEGIGDLVLETITDEVAQAAAWLIPLRLSGLIERQEIETVLNRDVSQLVSGVARLNDIPDWLEWHAHREHNPDALEALRETLMVMVNDVRVVLIKIASRAHELQMLRHQPSNERTAMARETLAIYSPLSNRLG
;
A
#
# COMPACT_ATOMS: atom_id res chain seq x y z
N MET A 1 -9.93 -15.08 -42.73
CA MET A 1 -9.96 -14.29 -41.48
C MET A 1 -8.71 -14.63 -40.69
N VAL A 2 -7.67 -13.81 -40.81
CA VAL A 2 -6.39 -14.02 -40.11
C VAL A 2 -6.53 -13.42 -38.71
N SER A 3 -6.52 -14.29 -37.70
CA SER A 3 -6.47 -13.91 -36.30
C SER A 3 -5.15 -13.18 -36.03
N ILE A 4 -5.23 -11.87 -35.76
CA ILE A 4 -4.10 -11.09 -35.29
C ILE A 4 -3.94 -11.41 -33.80
N HIS A 5 -3.08 -12.36 -33.48
CA HIS A 5 -2.46 -12.41 -32.15
C HIS A 5 -1.60 -11.14 -32.04
N ARG A 6 -2.15 -10.07 -31.46
CA ARG A 6 -1.35 -8.99 -30.91
C ARG A 6 -0.53 -9.61 -29.78
N SER A 7 0.73 -9.92 -30.05
CA SER A 7 1.73 -10.06 -29.00
C SER A 7 1.74 -8.73 -28.24
N ALA A 8 1.24 -8.73 -27.01
CA ALA A 8 1.44 -7.61 -26.10
C ALA A 8 2.95 -7.44 -25.95
N LEU A 9 3.49 -6.34 -26.48
CA LEU A 9 4.86 -5.92 -26.19
C LEU A 9 5.01 -5.86 -24.67
N PRO A 10 6.17 -6.25 -24.10
CA PRO A 10 6.43 -6.05 -22.68
C PRO A 10 6.12 -4.60 -22.32
N LEU A 11 5.35 -4.39 -21.24
CA LEU A 11 5.13 -3.05 -20.72
C LEU A 11 6.48 -2.44 -20.38
N ASP A 12 6.74 -1.26 -20.94
CA ASP A 12 7.95 -0.50 -20.69
C ASP A 12 7.94 0.01 -19.24
N LEU A 13 8.99 -0.31 -18.48
CA LEU A 13 9.15 0.10 -17.09
C LEU A 13 9.88 1.45 -16.97
N GLU A 14 10.44 1.99 -18.06
CA GLU A 14 11.12 3.29 -18.04
C GLU A 14 10.28 4.41 -17.39
N PRO A 15 8.96 4.55 -17.64
CA PRO A 15 8.17 5.62 -17.05
C PRO A 15 8.11 5.59 -15.52
N ILE A 16 7.94 4.41 -14.90
CA ILE A 16 7.92 4.30 -13.44
C ILE A 16 9.32 4.48 -12.85
N GLU A 17 10.37 4.04 -13.54
CA GLU A 17 11.76 4.25 -13.11
C GLU A 17 12.14 5.75 -13.08
N GLU A 18 11.73 6.51 -14.11
CA GLU A 18 11.88 7.97 -14.16
C GLU A 18 11.07 8.65 -13.06
N TRP A 19 9.80 8.25 -12.90
CA TRP A 19 8.92 8.79 -11.87
C TRP A 19 9.50 8.58 -10.46
N MET A 20 9.98 7.37 -10.14
CA MET A 20 10.60 7.09 -8.84
C MET A 20 11.85 7.93 -8.65
N SER A 21 12.70 8.05 -9.68
CA SER A 21 13.94 8.83 -9.61
C SER A 21 13.67 10.31 -9.33
N ASP A 22 12.65 10.92 -9.93
CA ASP A 22 12.21 12.29 -9.60
C ASP A 22 11.82 12.43 -8.13
N ARG A 23 11.04 11.48 -7.60
CA ARG A 23 10.60 11.51 -6.19
C ARG A 23 11.75 11.30 -5.22
N ILE A 24 12.70 10.41 -5.52
CA ILE A 24 13.90 10.19 -4.72
C ILE A 24 14.72 11.48 -4.61
N GLY A 25 14.82 12.25 -5.69
CA GLY A 25 15.53 13.53 -5.70
C GLY A 25 14.97 14.60 -4.76
N ARG A 26 13.76 14.40 -4.21
CA ARG A 26 13.13 15.30 -3.23
C ARG A 26 13.63 15.06 -1.80
N PHE A 27 14.34 13.96 -1.55
CA PHE A 27 14.87 13.61 -0.24
C PHE A 27 16.34 14.03 -0.09
N PRO A 28 16.83 14.25 1.15
CA PRO A 28 18.25 14.45 1.42
C PRO A 28 19.11 13.27 0.93
N GLU A 29 20.37 13.52 0.55
CA GLU A 29 21.27 12.49 0.01
C GLU A 29 21.41 11.25 0.92
N GLU A 30 21.38 11.45 2.24
CA GLU A 30 21.43 10.39 3.25
C GLU A 30 20.26 9.39 3.08
N ALA A 31 19.06 9.91 2.84
CA ALA A 31 17.84 9.12 2.63
C ALA A 31 17.78 8.48 1.23
N GLN A 32 18.38 9.11 0.21
CA GLN A 32 18.36 8.60 -1.17
C GLN A 32 19.02 7.23 -1.29
N THR A 33 20.01 6.92 -0.45
CA THR A 33 20.66 5.59 -0.46
C THR A 33 19.65 4.47 -0.18
N LEU A 34 18.75 4.66 0.79
CA LEU A 34 17.69 3.70 1.09
C LEU A 34 16.70 3.61 -0.08
N LEU A 35 16.22 4.76 -0.55
CA LEU A 35 15.19 4.81 -1.58
C LEU A 35 15.67 4.27 -2.93
N ASN A 36 16.94 4.47 -3.29
CA ASN A 36 17.53 3.87 -4.49
C ASN A 36 17.58 2.34 -4.40
N LYS A 37 17.90 1.77 -3.23
CA LYS A 37 17.81 0.32 -3.04
C LYS A 37 16.37 -0.16 -3.14
N THR A 38 15.41 0.61 -2.60
CA THR A 38 13.98 0.30 -2.72
C THR A 38 13.54 0.31 -4.17
N HIS A 39 13.97 1.29 -4.96
CA HIS A 39 13.69 1.37 -6.39
C HIS A 39 14.19 0.12 -7.14
N LEU A 40 15.41 -0.35 -6.84
CA LEU A 40 15.90 -1.60 -7.42
C LEU A 40 15.04 -2.81 -7.04
N LEU A 41 14.59 -2.90 -5.78
CA LEU A 41 13.72 -3.99 -5.33
C LEU A 41 12.33 -3.92 -5.99
N VAL A 42 11.77 -2.72 -6.15
CA VAL A 42 10.50 -2.50 -6.87
C VAL A 42 10.62 -2.96 -8.31
N LYS A 43 11.71 -2.58 -9.00
CA LYS A 43 12.00 -3.02 -10.37
C LYS A 43 12.06 -4.55 -10.48
N GLN A 44 12.71 -5.22 -9.53
CA GLN A 44 12.78 -6.68 -9.49
C GLN A 44 11.41 -7.33 -9.27
N GLY A 45 10.61 -6.79 -8.35
CA GLY A 45 9.24 -7.25 -8.10
C GLY A 45 8.33 -7.07 -9.31
N LEU A 46 8.38 -5.92 -9.97
CA LEU A 46 7.61 -5.65 -11.19
C LEU A 46 8.05 -6.55 -12.35
N ALA A 47 9.35 -6.79 -12.52
CA ALA A 47 9.85 -7.72 -13.54
C ALA A 47 9.36 -9.16 -13.35
N SER A 48 8.98 -9.53 -12.13
CA SER A 48 8.45 -10.86 -11.78
C SER A 48 6.92 -10.95 -11.88
N ALA A 49 6.23 -9.81 -12.01
CA ALA A 49 4.77 -9.75 -12.10
C ALA A 49 4.26 -10.22 -13.48
N SER A 50 3.02 -10.70 -13.54
CA SER A 50 2.40 -10.99 -14.83
C SER A 50 2.06 -9.70 -15.59
N GLN A 51 2.03 -9.77 -16.92
CA GLN A 51 1.67 -8.62 -17.77
C GLN A 51 0.26 -8.06 -17.47
N GLN A 52 -0.63 -8.89 -16.93
CA GLN A 52 -1.98 -8.48 -16.58
C GLN A 52 -2.02 -7.67 -15.27
N GLU A 53 -1.12 -7.95 -14.33
CA GLU A 53 -1.06 -7.27 -13.02
C GLU A 53 -0.27 -5.96 -13.08
N LEU A 54 0.71 -5.87 -13.98
CA LEU A 54 1.62 -4.73 -14.09
C LEU A 54 0.94 -3.34 -14.08
N PRO A 55 -0.11 -3.06 -14.89
CA PRO A 55 -0.72 -1.74 -14.90
C PRO A 55 -1.32 -1.34 -13.55
N THR A 56 -1.93 -2.30 -12.85
CA THR A 56 -2.53 -2.06 -11.52
C THR A 56 -1.44 -1.84 -10.49
N LEU A 57 -0.41 -2.69 -10.47
CA LEU A 57 0.72 -2.55 -9.55
C LEU A 57 1.44 -1.21 -9.70
N ILE A 58 1.75 -0.81 -10.93
CA ILE A 58 2.39 0.49 -11.21
C ILE A 58 1.51 1.63 -10.68
N ASN A 59 0.21 1.60 -11.00
CA ASN A 59 -0.70 2.65 -10.55
C ASN A 59 -0.83 2.71 -9.02
N ASP A 60 -0.83 1.56 -8.35
CA ASP A 60 -0.90 1.49 -6.89
C ASP A 60 0.40 1.97 -6.24
N ILE A 61 1.56 1.60 -6.78
CA ILE A 61 2.86 2.08 -6.29
C ILE A 61 2.96 3.60 -6.41
N GLU A 62 2.58 4.14 -7.56
CA GLU A 62 2.62 5.59 -7.83
C GLU A 62 1.63 6.34 -6.94
N GLY A 63 0.36 5.94 -6.94
CA GLY A 63 -0.70 6.64 -6.23
C GLY A 63 -0.54 6.61 -4.71
N ILE A 64 -0.21 5.45 -4.14
CA ILE A 64 0.07 5.33 -2.70
C ILE A 64 1.35 6.12 -2.36
N GLY A 65 2.37 6.02 -3.22
CA GLY A 65 3.62 6.73 -3.04
C GLY A 65 3.45 8.24 -2.98
N ASP A 66 2.68 8.83 -3.91
CA ASP A 66 2.42 10.28 -3.93
C ASP A 66 1.60 10.72 -2.71
N LEU A 67 0.56 9.97 -2.32
CA LEU A 67 -0.24 10.29 -1.12
C LEU A 67 0.59 10.25 0.17
N VAL A 68 1.52 9.30 0.29
CA VAL A 68 2.41 9.21 1.46
C VAL A 68 3.38 10.39 1.48
N LEU A 69 3.96 10.79 0.34
CA LEU A 69 4.82 11.97 0.25
C LEU A 69 4.10 13.26 0.66
N GLU A 70 2.83 13.40 0.31
CA GLU A 70 2.00 14.54 0.70
C GLU A 70 1.71 14.56 2.22
N THR A 71 1.70 13.38 2.85
CA THR A 71 1.34 13.22 4.26
C THR A 71 2.55 13.33 5.19
N ILE A 72 3.67 12.70 4.84
CA ILE A 72 4.88 12.62 5.66
C ILE A 72 6.13 12.51 4.79
N THR A 73 7.14 13.33 5.09
CA THR A 73 8.47 13.23 4.49
C THR A 73 9.37 12.34 5.36
N ASP A 74 9.27 11.02 5.16
CA ASP A 74 10.06 10.00 5.86
C ASP A 74 10.44 8.90 4.86
N GLU A 75 11.73 8.61 4.73
CA GLU A 75 12.25 7.69 3.71
C GLU A 75 11.89 6.23 3.97
N VAL A 76 11.70 5.85 5.24
CA VAL A 76 11.31 4.49 5.62
C VAL A 76 9.83 4.26 5.30
N ALA A 77 8.99 5.26 5.56
CA ALA A 77 7.58 5.27 5.18
C ALA A 77 7.41 5.28 3.66
N GLN A 78 8.20 6.10 2.95
CA GLN A 78 8.15 6.13 1.49
C GLN A 78 8.58 4.80 0.88
N ALA A 79 9.67 4.22 1.39
CA ALA A 79 10.11 2.90 0.95
C ALA A 79 9.03 1.84 1.19
N ALA A 80 8.40 1.85 2.37
CA ALA A 80 7.32 0.92 2.68
C ALA A 80 6.10 1.12 1.77
N ALA A 81 5.70 2.36 1.48
CA ALA A 81 4.58 2.69 0.61
C ALA A 81 4.73 2.06 -0.79
N TRP A 82 5.91 2.20 -1.40
CA TRP A 82 6.20 1.61 -2.71
C TRP A 82 6.25 0.08 -2.71
N LEU A 83 6.59 -0.55 -1.58
CA LEU A 83 6.69 -2.00 -1.49
C LEU A 83 5.36 -2.69 -1.17
N ILE A 84 4.38 -1.97 -0.63
CA ILE A 84 3.12 -2.57 -0.18
C ILE A 84 2.35 -3.29 -1.29
N PRO A 85 2.12 -2.69 -2.48
CA PRO A 85 1.42 -3.39 -3.56
C PRO A 85 2.10 -4.70 -3.94
N LEU A 86 3.43 -4.69 -4.08
CA LEU A 86 4.21 -5.88 -4.39
C LEU A 86 4.14 -6.94 -3.28
N ARG A 87 4.20 -6.50 -2.02
CA ARG A 87 4.13 -7.40 -0.85
C ARG A 87 2.77 -8.09 -0.76
N LEU A 88 1.70 -7.37 -1.03
CA LEU A 88 0.32 -7.89 -0.99
C LEU A 88 0.04 -8.84 -2.14
N SER A 89 0.62 -8.59 -3.32
CA SER A 89 0.59 -9.51 -4.47
C SER A 89 1.50 -10.73 -4.31
N GLY A 90 2.26 -10.83 -3.22
CA GLY A 90 3.16 -11.96 -2.96
C GLY A 90 4.40 -11.99 -3.86
N LEU A 91 4.74 -10.86 -4.49
CA LEU A 91 5.89 -10.75 -5.39
C LEU A 91 7.22 -10.53 -4.65
N ILE A 92 7.15 -10.07 -3.41
CA ILE A 92 8.30 -9.87 -2.52
C ILE A 92 8.01 -10.41 -1.13
N GLU A 93 9.02 -10.96 -0.48
CA GLU A 93 8.89 -11.51 0.87
C GLU A 93 9.45 -10.58 1.96
N ARG A 94 8.96 -10.75 3.19
CA ARG A 94 9.40 -9.95 4.33
C ARG A 94 10.92 -10.06 4.58
N GLN A 95 11.46 -11.27 4.49
CA GLN A 95 12.88 -11.54 4.71
C GLN A 95 13.76 -10.85 3.66
N GLU A 96 13.28 -10.79 2.41
CA GLU A 96 13.96 -10.10 1.32
C GLU A 96 14.05 -8.60 1.59
N ILE A 97 12.93 -7.97 1.99
CA ILE A 97 12.90 -6.55 2.36
C ILE A 97 13.90 -6.24 3.49
N GLU A 98 13.93 -7.09 4.53
CA GLU A 98 14.85 -6.90 5.66
C GLU A 98 16.32 -7.03 5.26
N THR A 99 16.61 -7.94 4.32
CA THR A 99 17.97 -8.23 3.85
C THR A 99 18.50 -7.16 2.89
N VAL A 100 17.66 -6.71 1.94
CA VAL A 100 18.04 -5.73 0.91
C VAL A 100 18.05 -4.31 1.45
N LEU A 101 17.09 -3.99 2.33
CA LEU A 101 16.92 -2.67 2.90
C LEU A 101 17.37 -2.69 4.36
N ASN A 102 16.41 -2.78 5.29
CA ASN A 102 16.65 -2.85 6.73
C ASN A 102 15.40 -3.36 7.45
N ARG A 103 15.57 -3.59 8.76
CA ARG A 103 14.52 -4.07 9.65
C ARG A 103 13.34 -3.10 9.77
N ASP A 104 13.60 -1.80 9.76
CA ASP A 104 12.57 -0.78 9.96
C ASP A 104 11.56 -0.78 8.82
N VAL A 105 12.02 -0.80 7.57
CA VAL A 105 11.15 -0.92 6.38
C VAL A 105 10.37 -2.23 6.42
N SER A 106 11.03 -3.34 6.75
CA SER A 106 10.39 -4.66 6.84
C SER A 106 9.29 -4.71 7.90
N GLN A 107 9.52 -4.10 9.07
CA GLN A 107 8.52 -4.00 10.13
C GLN A 107 7.35 -3.13 9.73
N LEU A 108 7.60 -2.01 9.07
CA LEU A 108 6.57 -1.07 8.63
C LEU A 108 5.69 -1.73 7.55
N VAL A 109 6.29 -2.32 6.52
CA VAL A 109 5.58 -3.08 5.48
C VAL A 109 4.76 -4.22 6.09
N SER A 110 5.34 -4.97 7.03
CA SER A 110 4.61 -6.05 7.72
C SER A 110 3.46 -5.52 8.58
N GLY A 111 3.62 -4.35 9.19
CA GLY A 111 2.58 -3.69 9.96
C GLY A 111 1.39 -3.33 9.07
N VAL A 112 1.64 -2.69 7.93
CA VAL A 112 0.60 -2.29 6.97
C VAL A 112 -0.07 -3.53 6.38
N ALA A 113 0.69 -4.56 6.00
CA ALA A 113 0.13 -5.81 5.48
C ALA A 113 -0.81 -6.50 6.49
N ARG A 114 -0.45 -6.53 7.78
CA ARG A 114 -1.35 -7.07 8.82
C ARG A 114 -2.64 -6.27 8.96
N LEU A 115 -2.60 -4.94 8.76
CA LEU A 115 -3.81 -4.11 8.80
C LEU A 115 -4.76 -4.41 7.63
N ASN A 116 -4.28 -4.99 6.52
CA ASN A 116 -5.15 -5.41 5.42
C ASN A 116 -6.03 -6.61 5.76
N ASP A 117 -5.63 -7.44 6.73
CA ASP A 117 -6.36 -8.66 7.12
C ASP A 117 -7.40 -8.40 8.23
N ILE A 118 -7.34 -7.24 8.87
CA ILE A 118 -8.25 -6.83 9.96
C ILE A 118 -9.71 -6.65 9.52
N PRO A 119 -10.02 -6.15 8.31
CA PRO A 119 -11.40 -5.98 7.86
C PRO A 119 -12.19 -7.29 7.85
N ASP A 120 -11.57 -8.41 7.47
CA ASP A 120 -12.19 -9.74 7.50
C ASP A 120 -12.47 -10.21 8.94
N TRP A 121 -11.54 -9.91 9.86
CA TRP A 121 -11.72 -10.15 11.29
C TRP A 121 -12.86 -9.28 11.87
N LEU A 122 -12.98 -8.04 11.40
CA LEU A 122 -14.00 -7.10 11.85
C LEU A 122 -15.38 -7.44 11.32
N GLU A 123 -15.51 -7.83 10.04
CA GLU A 123 -16.77 -8.28 9.47
C GLU A 123 -17.27 -9.51 10.24
N TRP A 124 -16.37 -10.40 10.65
CA TRP A 124 -16.70 -11.55 11.49
C TRP A 124 -17.21 -11.17 12.90
N HIS A 125 -16.65 -10.13 13.56
CA HIS A 125 -17.10 -9.66 14.89
C HIS A 125 -18.33 -8.74 14.84
N ALA A 126 -18.38 -7.80 13.89
CA ALA A 126 -19.46 -6.83 13.75
C ALA A 126 -20.82 -7.49 13.46
N HIS A 127 -20.83 -8.59 12.69
CA HIS A 127 -22.03 -9.39 12.44
C HIS A 127 -22.55 -10.13 13.68
N ARG A 128 -21.72 -10.33 14.72
CA ARG A 128 -22.13 -11.07 15.93
C ARG A 128 -22.66 -10.18 17.04
N GLU A 129 -22.26 -8.89 17.11
CA GLU A 129 -22.50 -8.13 18.34
C GLU A 129 -23.14 -6.74 18.18
N HIS A 130 -23.22 -6.12 16.99
CA HIS A 130 -23.88 -4.81 16.79
C HIS A 130 -23.62 -3.76 17.89
N ASN A 131 -22.47 -3.83 18.56
CA ASN A 131 -22.20 -3.02 19.74
C ASN A 131 -21.25 -1.87 19.36
N PRO A 132 -21.67 -0.60 19.44
CA PRO A 132 -20.80 0.55 19.18
C PRO A 132 -19.54 0.58 20.07
N ASP A 133 -19.59 -0.01 21.27
CA ASP A 133 -18.43 -0.10 22.18
C ASP A 133 -17.33 -1.03 21.64
N ALA A 134 -17.69 -2.05 20.87
CA ALA A 134 -16.72 -2.95 20.23
C ALA A 134 -15.89 -2.23 19.15
N LEU A 135 -16.47 -1.23 18.49
CA LEU A 135 -15.78 -0.44 17.48
C LEU A 135 -14.79 0.55 18.12
N GLU A 136 -15.07 1.05 19.33
CA GLU A 136 -14.14 1.90 20.07
C GLU A 136 -12.99 1.09 20.69
N ALA A 137 -13.30 -0.06 21.29
CA ALA A 137 -12.29 -1.01 21.78
C ALA A 137 -11.38 -1.52 20.65
N LEU A 138 -11.92 -1.69 19.43
CA LEU A 138 -11.15 -1.95 18.24
C LEU A 138 -10.19 -0.81 17.91
N ARG A 139 -10.66 0.45 17.92
CA ARG A 139 -9.79 1.60 17.64
C ARG A 139 -8.63 1.67 18.62
N GLU A 140 -8.89 1.45 19.91
CA GLU A 140 -7.84 1.36 20.92
C GLU A 140 -6.89 0.19 20.64
N THR A 141 -7.43 -0.97 20.28
CA THR A 141 -6.62 -2.16 19.93
C THR A 141 -5.77 -1.93 18.67
N LEU A 142 -6.29 -1.27 17.63
CA LEU A 142 -5.55 -0.95 16.40
C LEU A 142 -4.39 0.01 16.69
N MET A 143 -4.65 1.02 17.53
CA MET A 143 -3.61 1.94 17.97
C MET A 143 -2.53 1.23 18.80
N VAL A 144 -2.90 0.23 19.60
CA VAL A 144 -1.96 -0.59 20.39
C VAL A 144 -1.20 -1.62 19.52
N MET A 145 -1.83 -2.18 18.49
CA MET A 145 -1.18 -3.10 17.54
C MET A 145 -0.16 -2.39 16.64
N VAL A 146 -0.34 -1.09 16.44
CA VAL A 146 0.46 -0.27 15.56
C VAL A 146 1.35 0.65 16.40
N ASN A 147 2.43 0.08 16.95
CA ASN A 147 3.46 0.83 17.69
C ASN A 147 4.15 1.95 16.88
N ASP A 148 3.84 2.09 15.58
CA ASP A 148 4.43 3.05 14.67
C ASP A 148 3.34 3.75 13.85
N VAL A 149 3.10 5.04 14.13
CA VAL A 149 2.05 5.85 13.47
C VAL A 149 2.17 5.85 11.94
N ARG A 150 3.38 5.66 11.39
CA ARG A 150 3.62 5.64 9.94
C ARG A 150 2.88 4.48 9.27
N VAL A 151 2.70 3.36 9.95
CA VAL A 151 1.91 2.23 9.45
C VAL A 151 0.46 2.63 9.24
N VAL A 152 -0.12 3.41 10.16
CA VAL A 152 -1.50 3.90 10.02
C VAL A 152 -1.61 4.90 8.88
N LEU A 153 -0.66 5.83 8.76
CA LEU A 153 -0.63 6.83 7.69
C LEU A 153 -0.56 6.18 6.31
N ILE A 154 0.33 5.20 6.13
CA ILE A 154 0.43 4.45 4.86
C ILE A 154 -0.85 3.67 4.60
N LYS A 155 -1.47 3.06 5.62
CA LYS A 155 -2.74 2.33 5.42
C LYS A 155 -3.89 3.26 5.02
N ILE A 156 -3.95 4.47 5.58
CA ILE A 156 -4.93 5.48 5.19
C ILE A 156 -4.67 5.95 3.75
N ALA A 157 -3.42 6.20 3.38
CA ALA A 157 -3.04 6.55 2.00
C ALA A 157 -3.40 5.44 1.01
N SER A 158 -3.08 4.18 1.33
CA SER A 158 -3.48 2.99 0.56
C SER A 158 -4.99 2.95 0.35
N ARG A 159 -5.77 3.12 1.43
CA ARG A 159 -7.23 3.11 1.34
C ARG A 159 -7.79 4.29 0.55
N ALA A 160 -7.19 5.47 0.67
CA ALA A 160 -7.58 6.64 -0.11
C ALA A 160 -7.35 6.41 -1.61
N HIS A 161 -6.21 5.84 -1.99
CA HIS A 161 -5.92 5.43 -3.37
C HIS A 161 -6.91 4.37 -3.87
N GLU A 162 -7.15 3.32 -3.09
CA GLU A 162 -8.14 2.27 -3.42
C GLU A 162 -9.53 2.87 -3.70
N LEU A 163 -9.95 3.87 -2.92
CA LEU A 163 -11.21 4.59 -3.14
C LEU A 163 -11.22 5.44 -4.41
N GLN A 164 -10.09 6.03 -4.81
CA GLN A 164 -9.97 6.76 -6.07
C GLN A 164 -10.09 5.82 -7.28
N MET A 165 -9.61 4.58 -7.12
CA MET A 165 -9.64 3.54 -8.15
C MET A 165 -10.92 2.68 -8.15
N LEU A 166 -11.78 2.87 -7.14
CA LEU A 166 -12.99 2.10 -6.87
C LEU A 166 -14.01 2.05 -8.02
N ARG A 167 -13.96 3.01 -8.96
CA ARG A 167 -14.95 3.18 -10.04
C ARG A 167 -15.10 1.96 -10.96
N HIS A 168 -14.08 1.11 -11.04
CA HIS A 168 -14.04 -0.07 -11.90
C HIS A 168 -14.52 -1.35 -11.23
N GLN A 169 -14.81 -1.33 -9.93
CA GLN A 169 -15.20 -2.53 -9.17
C GLN A 169 -16.72 -2.81 -9.17
N PRO A 170 -17.15 -4.06 -8.98
CA PRO A 170 -18.55 -4.45 -8.79
C PRO A 170 -19.27 -3.67 -7.68
N SER A 171 -20.57 -3.43 -7.82
CA SER A 171 -21.33 -2.57 -6.88
C SER A 171 -21.31 -3.03 -5.42
N ASN A 172 -21.25 -4.34 -5.18
CA ASN A 172 -21.14 -4.93 -3.84
C ASN A 172 -19.79 -4.60 -3.21
N GLU A 173 -18.68 -4.79 -3.92
CA GLU A 173 -17.33 -4.50 -3.44
C GLU A 173 -17.13 -3.01 -3.14
N ARG A 174 -17.64 -2.15 -4.04
CA ARG A 174 -17.63 -0.69 -3.81
C ARG A 174 -18.36 -0.31 -2.52
N THR A 175 -19.51 -0.92 -2.27
CA THR A 175 -20.33 -0.63 -1.08
C THR A 175 -19.64 -1.13 0.19
N ALA A 176 -19.05 -2.33 0.15
CA ALA A 176 -18.30 -2.88 1.27
C ALA A 176 -17.11 -1.99 1.64
N MET A 177 -16.27 -1.63 0.66
CA MET A 177 -15.10 -0.78 0.88
C MET A 177 -15.47 0.63 1.39
N ALA A 178 -16.55 1.21 0.86
CA ALA A 178 -17.05 2.51 1.34
C ALA A 178 -17.53 2.44 2.80
N ARG A 179 -18.28 1.39 3.17
CA ARG A 179 -18.75 1.19 4.55
C ARG A 179 -17.59 1.00 5.52
N GLU A 180 -16.63 0.15 5.16
CA GLU A 180 -15.43 -0.06 5.96
C GLU A 180 -14.65 1.24 6.16
N THR A 181 -14.50 2.04 5.09
CA THR A 181 -13.82 3.34 5.17
C THR A 181 -14.52 4.29 6.12
N LEU A 182 -15.83 4.42 6.03
CA LEU A 182 -16.60 5.29 6.93
C LEU A 182 -16.54 4.81 8.39
N ALA A 183 -16.53 3.51 8.62
CA ALA A 183 -16.55 2.94 9.97
C ALA A 183 -15.18 2.99 10.68
N ILE A 184 -14.10 2.73 9.93
CA ILE A 184 -12.75 2.51 10.47
C ILE A 184 -11.81 3.67 10.10
N TYR A 185 -11.51 3.85 8.81
CA TYR A 185 -10.39 4.70 8.39
C TYR A 185 -10.72 6.19 8.46
N SER A 186 -11.96 6.61 8.21
CA SER A 186 -12.35 8.03 8.30
C SER A 186 -12.25 8.59 9.73
N PRO A 187 -12.79 7.92 10.77
CA PRO A 187 -12.58 8.33 12.15
C PRO A 187 -11.12 8.26 12.61
N LEU A 188 -10.36 7.28 12.10
CA LEU A 188 -8.94 7.12 12.43
C LEU A 188 -8.11 8.28 11.88
N SER A 189 -8.35 8.66 10.61
CA SER A 189 -7.75 9.84 9.99
C SER A 189 -8.06 11.11 10.78
N ASN A 190 -9.33 11.35 11.13
CA ASN A 190 -9.74 12.53 11.90
C ASN A 190 -9.09 12.63 13.30
N ARG A 191 -8.59 11.52 13.87
CA ARG A 191 -7.85 11.55 15.15
C ARG A 191 -6.38 11.93 14.99
N LEU A 192 -5.80 11.71 13.81
CA LEU A 192 -4.41 12.02 13.52
C LEU A 192 -4.19 13.49 13.13
N GLY A 193 -5.26 14.22 12.81
CA GLY A 193 -5.25 15.65 12.45
C GLY A 193 -5.54 15.83 10.97
#